data_AF-A0A015MCM6-F1
#
_entry.id   AF-A0A015MCM6-F1
#
_cell.length_a   1.000
_cell.length_b   1.000
_cell.length_c   1.000
_cell.angle_alpha   90.00
_cell.angle_beta   90.00
_cell.angle_gamma   90.00
#
_symmetry.space_group_name_H-M   'P 1'
#
loop_
_entity.id
_entity.type
_entity.pdbx_description
1 polymer ?
#
loop_
_entity_poly.entity_id
_entity_poly.type
_entity_poly.pdbx_seq_one_letter_code
_entity_poly.pdbx_strand_id
1 'polypeptide(L)'
;MGIKVAMVTGDQQLTAEAIASQCGINEIHAGVSPKGKTLIVKSLQSEGVRGNVVAMVGDGINDSPALAAADVGIALCSGTDIAMEAADIVLMRNDLVDVVAAFDLSRTIFKRIKLNFVWACLYNVLGIPFAMGLLLPLGLSLHPMMAGAAMAFSSVSVVCSSLMLRFWSKPEWIINSKGAVVKIKTRNRLAGSLKRFWYRIIGKKSYTRLHNEN
;
A
#
# COMPACT_ATOMS: atom_id res chain seq x y z
N MET A 1 -9.29 -7.75 3.87
CA MET A 1 -8.75 -7.23 2.59
C MET A 1 -9.28 -7.94 1.35
N GLY A 2 -10.09 -9.01 1.49
CA GLY A 2 -10.62 -9.75 0.33
C GLY A 2 -9.55 -10.52 -0.45
N ILE A 3 -8.45 -10.88 0.21
CA ILE A 3 -7.34 -11.66 -0.36
C ILE A 3 -7.54 -13.09 0.12
N LYS A 4 -7.51 -14.06 -0.81
CA LYS A 4 -7.47 -15.49 -0.48
C LYS A 4 -6.08 -15.83 0.05
N VAL A 5 -6.01 -16.66 1.09
CA VAL A 5 -4.74 -17.07 1.71
C VAL A 5 -4.67 -18.60 1.64
N ALA A 6 -3.56 -19.10 1.11
CA ALA A 6 -3.23 -20.52 1.08
C ALA A 6 -1.90 -20.75 1.82
N MET A 7 -1.80 -21.84 2.57
CA MET A 7 -0.58 -22.26 3.23
C MET A 7 0.10 -23.34 2.38
N VAL A 8 1.37 -23.13 2.03
CA VAL A 8 2.17 -24.11 1.29
C VAL A 8 3.40 -24.48 2.11
N THR A 9 3.52 -25.73 2.53
CA THR A 9 4.62 -26.21 3.38
C THR A 9 5.20 -27.55 2.90
N GLY A 10 6.47 -27.76 3.21
CA GLY A 10 7.13 -29.06 3.07
C GLY A 10 6.88 -30.00 4.25
N ASP A 11 6.30 -29.49 5.34
CA ASP A 11 6.00 -30.26 6.54
C ASP A 11 4.88 -31.27 6.32
N GLN A 12 4.75 -32.19 7.27
CA GLN A 12 3.71 -33.21 7.26
C GLN A 12 2.31 -32.61 7.43
N GLN A 13 1.32 -33.22 6.77
CA GLN A 13 -0.08 -32.77 6.72
C GLN A 13 -0.66 -32.44 8.10
N LEU A 14 -0.44 -33.30 9.10
CA LEU A 14 -0.96 -33.11 10.46
C LEU A 14 -0.50 -31.79 11.10
N THR A 15 0.78 -31.44 10.92
CA THR A 15 1.35 -30.19 11.46
C THR A 15 0.81 -28.99 10.69
N ALA A 16 0.74 -29.09 9.36
CA ALA A 16 0.22 -28.04 8.50
C ALA A 16 -1.24 -27.68 8.85
N GLU A 17 -2.09 -28.70 9.01
CA GLU A 17 -3.50 -28.54 9.39
C GLU A 17 -3.66 -27.92 10.79
N ALA A 18 -2.83 -28.34 11.75
CA ALA A 18 -2.88 -27.79 13.10
C ALA A 18 -2.56 -26.28 13.13
N ILE A 19 -1.56 -25.83 12.37
CA ILE A 19 -1.19 -24.42 12.28
C ILE A 19 -2.21 -23.63 11.44
N ALA A 20 -2.65 -24.18 10.32
CA ALA A 20 -3.64 -23.53 9.46
C ALA A 20 -4.96 -23.29 10.20
N SER A 21 -5.41 -24.24 11.03
CA SER A 21 -6.60 -24.10 11.88
C SER A 21 -6.46 -22.94 12.89
N GLN A 22 -5.30 -22.79 13.53
CA GLN A 22 -5.03 -21.68 14.45
C GLN A 22 -5.04 -20.31 13.74
N CYS A 23 -4.59 -20.28 12.48
CA CYS A 23 -4.54 -19.07 11.66
C CYS A 23 -5.85 -18.79 10.90
N GLY A 24 -6.81 -19.72 10.89
CA GLY A 24 -8.03 -19.62 10.09
C GLY A 24 -7.80 -19.69 8.58
N ILE A 25 -6.85 -20.52 8.13
CA ILE A 25 -6.52 -20.73 6.72
C ILE A 25 -7.24 -21.98 6.21
N ASN A 26 -8.01 -21.84 5.13
CA ASN A 26 -8.84 -22.91 4.59
C ASN A 26 -8.15 -23.75 3.51
N GLU A 27 -7.16 -23.18 2.82
CA GLU A 27 -6.47 -23.84 1.72
C GLU A 27 -5.04 -24.20 2.14
N ILE A 28 -4.71 -25.49 2.11
CA ILE A 28 -3.48 -26.03 2.69
C ILE A 28 -2.88 -27.03 1.71
N HIS A 29 -1.60 -26.86 1.41
CA HIS A 29 -0.80 -27.75 0.58
C HIS A 29 0.43 -28.18 1.39
N ALA A 30 0.42 -29.39 1.96
CA ALA A 30 1.52 -29.91 2.78
C ALA A 30 2.33 -30.99 2.04
N GLY A 31 3.50 -31.34 2.58
CA GLY A 31 4.41 -32.31 1.98
C GLY A 31 4.95 -31.90 0.61
N VAL A 32 4.99 -30.59 0.32
CA VAL A 32 5.30 -30.08 -1.02
C VAL A 32 6.80 -29.90 -1.20
N SER A 33 7.36 -30.51 -2.25
CA SER A 33 8.75 -30.28 -2.66
C SER A 33 8.98 -28.85 -3.16
N PRO A 34 10.22 -28.32 -3.19
CA PRO A 34 10.51 -26.98 -3.71
C PRO A 34 9.97 -26.75 -5.14
N LYS A 35 10.09 -27.75 -6.03
CA LYS A 35 9.49 -27.69 -7.38
C LYS A 35 7.96 -27.67 -7.34
N GLY A 36 7.38 -28.44 -6.41
CA GLY A 36 5.94 -28.45 -6.18
C GLY A 36 5.41 -27.07 -5.76
N LYS A 37 6.14 -26.32 -4.94
CA LYS A 37 5.76 -24.96 -4.53
C LYS A 37 5.62 -24.03 -5.74
N THR A 38 6.59 -24.07 -6.66
CA THR A 38 6.52 -23.30 -7.92
C THR A 38 5.33 -23.71 -8.80
N LEU A 39 5.01 -25.01 -8.87
CA LEU A 39 3.85 -25.50 -9.63
C LEU A 39 2.53 -25.04 -9.03
N ILE A 40 2.41 -25.03 -7.70
CA ILE A 40 1.22 -24.53 -7.00
C ILE A 40 1.03 -23.04 -7.29
N VAL A 41 2.09 -22.23 -7.20
CA VAL A 41 2.03 -20.80 -7.55
C VAL A 41 1.49 -20.61 -8.97
N LYS A 42 2.02 -21.33 -9.96
CA LYS A 42 1.55 -21.26 -11.36
C LYS A 42 0.12 -21.77 -11.53
N SER A 43 -0.28 -22.79 -10.78
CA SER A 43 -1.64 -23.30 -10.77
C SER A 43 -2.60 -22.24 -10.24
N LEU A 44 -2.26 -21.60 -9.12
CA LEU A 44 -3.06 -20.53 -8.52
C LEU A 44 -3.14 -19.30 -9.42
N GLN A 45 -2.06 -18.96 -10.13
CA GLN A 45 -2.04 -17.88 -11.13
C GLN A 45 -3.00 -18.15 -12.29
N SER A 46 -3.05 -19.39 -12.78
CA SER A 46 -3.92 -19.79 -13.89
C SER A 46 -5.35 -20.13 -13.45
N GLU A 47 -5.64 -20.17 -12.16
CA GLU A 47 -6.97 -20.43 -11.64
C GLU A 47 -7.93 -19.25 -11.90
N GLY A 48 -9.08 -19.54 -12.49
CA GLY A 48 -10.15 -18.57 -12.76
C GLY A 48 -10.07 -17.90 -14.15
N VAL A 49 -11.17 -17.26 -14.56
CA VAL A 49 -11.35 -16.73 -15.93
C VAL A 49 -10.39 -15.59 -16.28
N ARG A 50 -9.89 -14.85 -15.28
CA ARG A 50 -8.94 -13.73 -15.46
C ARG A 50 -7.54 -14.04 -14.93
N GLY A 51 -7.32 -15.24 -14.40
CA GLY A 51 -6.17 -15.56 -13.56
C GLY A 51 -6.19 -14.83 -12.22
N ASN A 52 -5.44 -15.35 -11.24
CA ASN A 52 -5.19 -14.66 -9.98
C ASN A 52 -3.80 -14.02 -10.00
N VAL A 53 -3.67 -12.87 -9.35
CA VAL A 53 -2.36 -12.30 -9.01
C VAL A 53 -1.91 -12.94 -7.70
N VAL A 54 -0.79 -13.67 -7.74
CA VAL A 54 -0.29 -14.45 -6.60
C VAL A 54 0.91 -13.75 -5.98
N ALA A 55 0.81 -13.50 -4.68
CA ALA A 55 1.95 -13.07 -3.88
C ALA A 55 2.45 -14.24 -3.03
N MET A 56 3.74 -14.56 -3.13
CA MET A 56 4.39 -15.62 -2.36
C MET A 56 5.18 -14.98 -1.22
N VAL A 57 5.04 -15.49 0.01
CA VAL A 57 5.84 -15.07 1.16
C VAL A 57 6.68 -16.27 1.62
N GLY A 58 7.98 -16.07 1.81
CA GLY A 58 8.89 -17.14 2.24
C GLY A 58 10.19 -16.61 2.83
N ASP A 59 10.99 -17.52 3.39
CA ASP A 59 12.27 -17.21 4.05
C ASP A 59 13.44 -18.09 3.56
N GLY A 60 13.18 -19.22 2.90
CA GLY A 60 14.23 -20.20 2.60
C GLY A 60 14.75 -20.24 1.17
N ILE A 61 15.92 -20.88 1.00
CA ILE A 61 16.46 -21.33 -0.30
C ILE A 61 15.45 -22.17 -1.11
N ASN A 62 14.58 -22.90 -0.40
CA ASN A 62 13.58 -23.78 -0.98
C ASN A 62 12.41 -23.00 -1.59
N ASP A 63 12.23 -21.74 -1.18
CA ASP A 63 11.14 -20.88 -1.64
C ASP A 63 11.59 -19.92 -2.74
N SER A 64 12.90 -19.69 -2.91
CA SER A 64 13.46 -18.81 -3.96
C SER A 64 12.85 -19.06 -5.35
N PRO A 65 12.73 -20.31 -5.86
CA PRO A 65 12.11 -20.56 -7.16
C PRO A 65 10.60 -20.28 -7.21
N ALA A 66 9.90 -20.34 -6.07
CA ALA A 66 8.48 -20.02 -5.97
C ALA A 66 8.27 -18.51 -5.80
N LEU A 67 9.15 -17.82 -5.06
CA LEU A 67 9.19 -16.37 -4.93
C LEU A 67 9.39 -15.70 -6.30
N ALA A 68 10.36 -16.18 -7.08
CA ALA A 68 10.63 -15.65 -8.42
C ALA A 68 9.54 -15.99 -9.46
N ALA A 69 8.71 -17.01 -9.20
CA ALA A 69 7.61 -17.39 -10.10
C ALA A 69 6.29 -16.68 -9.77
N ALA A 70 6.16 -16.13 -8.56
CA ALA A 70 5.00 -15.37 -8.14
C ALA A 70 4.95 -14.01 -8.85
N ASP A 71 3.77 -13.40 -8.91
CA ASP A 71 3.64 -12.03 -9.43
C ASP A 71 4.29 -10.99 -8.49
N VAL A 72 4.34 -11.33 -7.21
CA VAL A 72 5.06 -10.57 -6.18
C VAL A 72 5.71 -11.56 -5.20
N GLY A 73 7.03 -11.66 -5.22
CA GLY A 73 7.81 -12.40 -4.23
C GLY A 73 8.13 -11.52 -3.01
N ILE A 74 7.82 -12.02 -1.80
CA ILE A 74 8.10 -11.33 -0.53
C ILE A 74 9.00 -12.21 0.34
N ALA A 75 10.23 -11.77 0.58
CA ALA A 75 11.17 -12.44 1.46
C ALA A 75 11.22 -11.80 2.85
N LEU A 76 11.48 -12.61 3.88
CA LEU A 76 11.84 -12.14 5.22
C LEU A 76 13.36 -11.90 5.29
N CYS A 77 13.81 -10.84 5.97
CA CYS A 77 15.24 -10.53 6.13
C CYS A 77 16.02 -11.58 6.95
N SER A 78 15.34 -12.42 7.75
CA SER A 78 15.96 -13.61 8.35
C SER A 78 16.18 -14.75 7.37
N GLY A 79 15.71 -14.60 6.14
CA GLY A 79 15.85 -15.59 5.11
C GLY A 79 17.27 -15.66 4.55
N THR A 80 17.51 -16.68 3.73
CA THR A 80 18.82 -16.86 3.07
C THR A 80 19.05 -15.82 1.98
N ASP A 81 20.31 -15.45 1.71
CA ASP A 81 20.67 -14.45 0.70
C ASP A 81 20.03 -14.73 -0.67
N ILE A 82 19.95 -16.00 -1.05
CA ILE A 82 19.31 -16.46 -2.30
C ILE A 82 17.82 -16.10 -2.36
N ALA A 83 17.11 -16.17 -1.22
CA ALA A 83 15.70 -15.81 -1.14
C ALA A 83 15.50 -14.29 -1.22
N MET A 84 16.42 -13.50 -0.64
CA MET A 84 16.38 -12.04 -0.71
C MET A 84 16.64 -11.52 -2.13
N GLU A 85 17.56 -12.14 -2.87
CA GLU A 85 17.84 -11.80 -4.27
C GLU A 85 16.70 -12.20 -5.21
N ALA A 86 15.95 -13.25 -4.87
CA ALA A 86 14.83 -13.74 -5.69
C ALA A 86 13.50 -13.00 -5.46
N ALA A 87 13.40 -12.16 -4.42
CA ALA A 87 12.15 -11.51 -4.03
C ALA A 87 12.07 -10.04 -4.51
N ASP A 88 10.87 -9.59 -4.86
CA ASP A 88 10.61 -8.19 -5.22
C ASP A 88 10.58 -7.27 -3.98
N ILE A 89 10.19 -7.81 -2.83
CA ILE A 89 10.04 -7.08 -1.57
C ILE A 89 10.75 -7.86 -0.46
N VAL A 90 11.63 -7.19 0.27
CA VAL A 90 12.29 -7.75 1.45
C VAL A 90 11.78 -7.06 2.72
N LEU A 91 11.25 -7.83 3.66
CA LEU A 91 10.81 -7.36 4.96
C LEU A 91 11.98 -7.32 5.93
N MET A 92 12.43 -6.12 6.28
CA MET A 92 13.54 -5.91 7.23
C MET A 92 13.25 -6.39 8.65
N ARG A 93 11.97 -6.57 9.01
CA ARG A 93 11.52 -7.05 10.31
C ARG A 93 10.86 -8.41 10.13
N ASN A 94 11.04 -9.31 11.09
CA ASN A 94 10.37 -10.61 11.12
C ASN A 94 8.93 -10.49 11.63
N ASP A 95 8.13 -9.62 11.00
CA ASP A 95 6.74 -9.41 11.34
C ASP A 95 5.86 -9.55 10.09
N LEU A 96 5.09 -10.63 10.02
CA LEU A 96 4.16 -10.90 8.90
C LEU A 96 3.08 -9.82 8.77
N VAL A 97 2.83 -9.05 9.83
CA VAL A 97 1.94 -7.90 9.81
C VAL A 97 2.42 -6.82 8.84
N ASP A 98 3.73 -6.74 8.56
CA ASP A 98 4.28 -5.79 7.59
C ASP A 98 3.91 -6.15 6.14
N VAL A 99 3.62 -7.41 5.82
CA VAL A 99 3.05 -7.81 4.51
C VAL A 99 1.71 -7.11 4.29
N VAL A 100 0.84 -7.15 5.30
CA VAL A 100 -0.49 -6.51 5.25
C VAL A 100 -0.34 -4.99 5.11
N ALA A 101 0.61 -4.39 5.83
CA ALA A 101 0.91 -2.97 5.73
C ALA A 101 1.42 -2.57 4.34
N ALA A 102 2.27 -3.41 3.72
CA ALA A 102 2.75 -3.18 2.35
C ALA A 102 1.60 -3.19 1.34
N PHE A 103 0.65 -4.11 1.45
CA PHE A 103 -0.54 -4.13 0.59
C PHE A 103 -1.45 -2.91 0.78
N ASP A 104 -1.63 -2.44 2.01
CA ASP A 104 -2.42 -1.22 2.29
C ASP A 104 -1.73 0.04 1.74
N LEU A 105 -0.42 0.14 1.94
CA LEU A 105 0.41 1.21 1.40
C LEU A 105 0.34 1.24 -0.13
N SER A 106 0.50 0.09 -0.79
CA SER A 106 0.39 -0.04 -2.25
C SER A 106 -0.97 0.46 -2.76
N ARG A 107 -2.08 0.05 -2.14
CA ARG A 107 -3.42 0.55 -2.50
C ARG A 107 -3.54 2.07 -2.33
N THR A 108 -2.93 2.62 -1.28
CA THR A 108 -2.93 4.06 -1.02
C THR A 108 -2.14 4.82 -2.09
N ILE A 109 -0.98 4.30 -2.48
CA ILE A 109 -0.15 4.85 -3.56
C ILE A 109 -0.93 4.82 -4.88
N PHE A 110 -1.49 3.67 -5.26
CA PHE A 110 -2.24 3.53 -6.51
C PHE A 110 -3.46 4.45 -6.59
N LYS A 111 -4.16 4.68 -5.48
CA LYS A 111 -5.27 5.66 -5.43
C LYS A 111 -4.79 7.08 -5.77
N ARG A 112 -3.63 7.50 -5.25
CA ARG A 112 -3.04 8.81 -5.56
C ARG A 112 -2.57 8.89 -7.00
N ILE A 113 -1.92 7.85 -7.52
CA ILE A 113 -1.51 7.77 -8.92
C ILE A 113 -2.72 7.93 -9.83
N LYS A 114 -3.82 7.20 -9.57
CA LYS A 114 -5.06 7.32 -10.35
C LYS A 114 -5.63 8.73 -10.31
N LEU A 115 -5.64 9.39 -9.13
CA LEU A 115 -6.13 10.76 -9.00
C LEU A 115 -5.26 11.74 -9.81
N ASN A 116 -3.92 11.65 -9.67
CA ASN A 116 -2.99 12.49 -10.41
C ASN A 116 -3.12 12.27 -11.93
N PHE A 117 -3.30 11.03 -12.37
CA PHE A 117 -3.53 10.68 -13.77
C PHE A 117 -4.85 11.25 -14.30
N VAL A 118 -5.94 11.15 -13.53
CA VAL A 118 -7.23 11.75 -13.91
C VAL A 118 -7.12 13.27 -14.07
N TRP A 119 -6.42 13.96 -13.16
CA TRP A 119 -6.16 15.39 -13.30
C TRP A 119 -5.36 15.70 -14.57
N ALA A 120 -4.28 14.96 -14.83
CA ALA A 120 -3.47 15.14 -16.05
C ALA A 120 -4.30 14.94 -17.33
N CYS A 121 -5.13 13.89 -17.38
CA CYS A 121 -6.05 13.65 -18.49
C CYS A 121 -7.06 14.80 -18.65
N LEU A 122 -7.65 15.29 -17.56
CA LEU A 122 -8.62 16.39 -17.61
C LEU A 122 -7.99 17.66 -18.18
N TYR A 123 -6.77 18.02 -17.75
CA TYR A 123 -6.06 19.18 -18.30
C TYR A 123 -5.79 19.03 -19.80
N ASN A 124 -5.40 17.85 -20.27
CA ASN A 124 -5.15 17.61 -21.69
C ASN A 124 -6.45 17.62 -22.52
N VAL A 125 -7.52 16.98 -22.01
CA VAL A 125 -8.83 16.94 -22.67
C VAL A 125 -9.46 18.32 -22.78
N LEU A 126 -9.24 19.21 -21.81
CA LEU A 126 -9.71 20.60 -21.88
C LEU A 126 -8.77 21.49 -22.69
N GLY A 127 -7.46 21.26 -22.58
CA GLY A 127 -6.42 22.07 -23.24
C GLY A 127 -6.40 21.90 -24.75
N ILE A 128 -6.59 20.68 -25.27
CA ILE A 128 -6.54 20.41 -26.72
C ILE A 128 -7.67 21.14 -27.48
N PRO A 129 -8.97 21.03 -27.13
CA PRO A 129 -10.04 21.76 -27.80
C PRO A 129 -9.89 23.28 -27.67
N PHE A 130 -9.40 23.75 -26.52
CA PHE A 130 -9.09 25.16 -26.34
C PHE A 130 -8.01 25.61 -27.34
N ALA A 131 -6.89 24.89 -27.43
CA ALA A 131 -5.80 25.19 -28.36
C ALA A 131 -6.22 25.08 -29.83
N MET A 132 -7.13 24.16 -30.17
CA MET A 132 -7.74 24.03 -31.49
C MET A 132 -8.67 25.19 -31.88
N GLY A 133 -8.87 26.17 -30.99
CA GLY A 133 -9.61 27.39 -31.29
C GLY A 133 -11.12 27.26 -31.10
N LEU A 134 -11.60 26.25 -30.37
CA LEU A 134 -13.03 26.06 -30.12
C LEU A 134 -13.65 27.21 -29.31
N LEU A 135 -12.84 27.97 -28.56
CA LEU A 135 -13.25 29.19 -27.85
C LEU A 135 -12.98 30.52 -28.59
N LEU A 136 -12.50 30.48 -29.84
CA LEU A 136 -12.37 31.68 -30.67
C LEU A 136 -13.68 32.48 -30.85
N PRO A 137 -14.88 31.87 -30.99
CA PRO A 137 -16.12 32.64 -31.08
C PRO A 137 -16.46 33.42 -29.80
N LEU A 138 -15.88 33.05 -28.66
CA LEU A 138 -16.03 33.74 -27.37
C LEU A 138 -14.92 34.77 -27.11
N GLY A 139 -14.01 34.99 -28.07
CA GLY A 139 -12.89 35.94 -27.96
C GLY A 139 -11.77 35.49 -27.00
N LEU A 140 -11.83 34.26 -26.49
CA LEU A 140 -10.86 33.72 -25.54
C LEU A 140 -9.79 32.93 -26.29
N SER A 141 -8.59 33.50 -26.40
CA SER A 141 -7.39 32.83 -26.90
C SER A 141 -6.49 32.43 -25.72
N LEU A 142 -5.98 31.20 -25.76
CA LEU A 142 -5.08 30.71 -24.71
C LEU A 142 -3.69 31.26 -25.06
N HIS A 143 -3.27 32.30 -24.34
CA HIS A 143 -1.91 32.78 -24.50
C HIS A 143 -0.93 31.65 -24.07
N PRO A 144 0.09 31.29 -24.88
CA PRO A 144 1.00 30.18 -24.57
C PRO A 144 1.65 30.27 -23.18
N MET A 145 1.85 31.49 -22.67
CA MET A 145 2.34 31.73 -21.31
C MET A 145 1.39 31.22 -20.21
N MET A 146 0.08 31.37 -20.38
CA MET A 146 -0.92 30.87 -19.42
C MET A 146 -1.01 29.35 -19.44
N ALA A 147 -0.89 28.74 -20.63
CA ALA A 147 -0.79 27.29 -20.76
C ALA A 147 0.47 26.75 -20.08
N GLY A 148 1.62 27.41 -20.26
CA GLY A 148 2.87 27.07 -19.59
C GLY A 148 2.80 27.23 -18.06
N ALA A 149 2.19 28.31 -17.58
CA ALA A 149 1.96 28.53 -16.15
C ALA A 149 1.06 27.44 -15.54
N ALA A 150 -0.05 27.11 -16.19
CA ALA A 150 -0.95 26.05 -15.74
C ALA A 150 -0.25 24.67 -15.70
N MET A 151 0.60 24.38 -16.69
CA MET A 151 1.39 23.15 -16.72
C MET A 151 2.42 23.10 -15.57
N ALA A 152 3.08 24.22 -15.26
CA ALA A 152 3.99 24.32 -14.13
C ALA A 152 3.26 24.12 -12.77
N PHE A 153 2.09 24.75 -12.59
CA PHE A 153 1.26 24.57 -11.40
C PHE A 153 0.77 23.13 -11.22
N SER A 154 0.45 22.44 -12.32
CA SER A 154 0.06 21.03 -12.30
C SER A 154 1.17 20.13 -11.74
N SER A 155 2.41 20.32 -12.20
CA SER A 155 3.57 19.60 -11.68
C SER A 155 3.78 19.82 -10.18
N VAL A 156 3.65 21.07 -9.70
CA VAL A 156 3.74 21.38 -8.26
C VAL A 156 2.62 20.68 -7.48
N SER A 157 1.39 20.70 -7.98
CA SER A 157 0.25 20.04 -7.34
C SER A 157 0.42 18.52 -7.24
N VAL A 158 0.91 17.88 -8.31
CA VAL A 158 1.20 16.44 -8.34
C VAL A 158 2.35 16.10 -7.38
N VAL A 159 3.40 16.90 -7.34
CA VAL A 159 4.52 16.73 -6.40
C VAL A 159 4.04 16.88 -4.96
N CYS A 160 3.24 17.92 -4.65
CA CYS A 160 2.64 18.08 -3.32
C CYS A 160 1.74 16.89 -2.94
N SER A 161 0.92 16.39 -3.86
CA SER A 161 0.08 15.19 -3.68
C SER A 161 0.92 13.95 -3.36
N SER A 162 2.06 13.78 -4.03
CA SER A 162 3.01 12.71 -3.76
C SER A 162 3.72 12.87 -2.41
N LEU A 163 4.17 14.09 -2.05
CA LEU A 163 4.77 14.38 -0.75
C LEU A 163 3.81 14.12 0.41
N MET A 164 2.50 14.29 0.18
CA MET A 164 1.49 14.01 1.21
C MET A 164 1.37 12.50 1.53
N LEU A 165 1.98 11.60 0.75
CA LEU A 165 2.13 10.19 1.11
C LEU A 165 3.05 10.00 2.32
N ARG A 166 3.96 10.95 2.58
CA ARG A 166 4.86 10.96 3.73
C ARG A 166 4.11 11.03 5.08
N PHE A 167 2.84 11.42 5.06
CA PHE A 167 1.94 11.40 6.22
C PHE A 167 1.15 10.11 6.37
N TRP A 168 1.35 9.13 5.48
CA TRP A 168 0.79 7.81 5.68
C TRP A 168 1.37 7.20 6.98
N SER A 169 0.52 6.51 7.72
CA SER A 169 0.89 5.81 8.95
C SER A 169 0.26 4.43 8.90
N LYS A 170 0.98 3.42 9.40
CA LYS A 170 0.47 2.05 9.53
C LYS A 170 -0.89 2.10 10.26
N PRO A 171 -1.97 1.60 9.64
CA PRO A 171 -3.30 1.77 10.21
C PRO A 171 -3.47 0.97 11.50
N GLU A 172 -4.24 1.50 12.45
CA GLU A 172 -4.32 1.00 13.82
C GLU A 172 -4.89 -0.43 13.93
N TRP A 173 -5.72 -0.86 12.96
CA TRP A 173 -6.26 -2.23 12.90
C TRP A 173 -5.18 -3.29 12.58
N ILE A 174 -4.05 -2.87 12.01
CA ILE A 174 -2.89 -3.73 11.75
C ILE A 174 -2.02 -3.87 13.01
N ILE A 175 -2.01 -2.84 13.88
CA ILE A 175 -1.15 -2.79 15.08
C ILE A 175 -1.79 -3.50 16.27
N ASN A 176 -3.12 -3.51 16.35
CA ASN A 176 -3.84 -4.06 17.50
C ASN A 176 -4.23 -5.55 17.34
N SER A 177 -3.29 -6.39 16.90
CA SER A 177 -3.50 -7.84 16.79
C SER A 177 -3.59 -8.55 18.16
N LYS A 178 -3.46 -7.83 19.28
CA LYS A 178 -3.85 -8.32 20.60
C LYS A 178 -5.37 -8.20 20.81
N GLY A 179 -6.15 -8.96 20.04
CA GLY A 179 -7.48 -9.45 20.44
C GLY A 179 -8.59 -8.44 20.79
N ALA A 180 -8.53 -7.17 20.38
CA ALA A 180 -9.62 -6.22 20.62
C ALA A 180 -10.15 -5.64 19.30
N VAL A 181 -11.35 -6.08 18.90
CA VAL A 181 -12.11 -5.47 17.79
C VAL A 181 -12.51 -4.05 18.21
N VAL A 182 -11.74 -3.05 17.76
CA VAL A 182 -12.04 -1.64 18.07
C VAL A 182 -13.07 -1.11 17.07
N LYS A 183 -14.23 -0.68 17.60
CA LYS A 183 -15.23 0.15 16.91
C LYS A 183 -14.55 1.32 16.20
N ILE A 184 -14.71 1.38 14.88
CA ILE A 184 -14.18 2.44 14.03
C ILE A 184 -14.80 3.77 14.43
N LYS A 185 -14.01 4.66 15.07
CA LYS A 185 -14.32 6.09 15.15
C LYS A 185 -13.32 6.82 14.28
N THR A 186 -13.72 7.15 13.06
CA THR A 186 -12.93 7.91 12.08
C THR A 186 -12.55 9.26 12.66
N ARG A 187 -11.38 9.34 13.31
CA ARG A 187 -10.87 10.58 13.90
C ARG A 187 -9.93 11.23 12.88
N ASN A 188 -10.46 12.19 12.14
CA ASN A 188 -9.72 13.04 11.20
C ASN A 188 -8.51 13.70 11.91
N ARG A 189 -7.31 13.12 11.79
CA ARG A 189 -6.06 13.66 12.35
C ARG A 189 -5.65 14.99 11.72
N LEU A 190 -6.09 15.28 10.49
CA LEU A 190 -5.93 16.60 9.84
C LEU A 190 -6.56 17.73 10.66
N ALA A 191 -7.74 17.50 11.24
CA ALA A 191 -8.40 18.49 12.11
C ALA A 191 -7.61 18.75 13.41
N GLY A 192 -6.90 17.73 13.92
CA GLY A 192 -6.06 17.85 15.12
C GLY A 192 -4.71 18.53 14.88
N SER A 193 -4.14 18.39 13.67
CA SER A 193 -2.89 19.06 13.29
C SER A 193 -3.15 20.55 12.97
N LEU A 194 -4.20 20.84 12.20
CA LEU A 194 -4.65 22.20 11.93
C LEU A 194 -5.10 22.94 13.20
N LYS A 195 -5.82 22.29 14.13
CA LYS A 195 -6.14 22.89 15.43
C LYS A 195 -4.88 23.26 16.22
N ARG A 196 -3.89 22.36 16.31
CA ARG A 196 -2.63 22.64 17.04
C ARG A 196 -1.81 23.75 16.39
N PHE A 197 -1.80 23.83 15.06
CA PHE A 197 -1.19 24.93 14.32
C PHE A 197 -1.90 26.26 14.59
N TRP A 198 -3.24 26.28 14.54
CA TRP A 198 -4.06 27.47 14.83
C TRP A 198 -3.94 27.92 16.30
N TYR A 199 -3.89 27.00 17.27
CA TYR A 199 -3.66 27.34 18.68
C TYR A 199 -2.29 27.97 18.92
N ARG A 200 -1.27 27.60 18.13
CA ARG A 200 0.07 28.18 18.21
C ARG A 200 0.16 29.57 17.58
N ILE A 201 -0.71 29.88 16.62
CA ILE A 201 -0.80 31.20 15.97
C ILE A 201 -1.67 32.19 16.78
N ILE A 202 -2.74 31.74 17.42
CA ILE A 202 -3.69 32.62 18.13
C ILE A 202 -3.22 33.06 19.53
N GLY A 203 -2.09 32.56 20.04
CA GLY A 203 -1.40 33.20 21.17
C GLY A 203 -2.27 33.48 22.40
N LYS A 204 -3.06 32.52 22.89
CA LYS A 204 -3.66 32.66 24.24
C LYS A 204 -2.63 32.27 25.31
N LYS A 205 -1.89 33.28 25.76
CA LYS A 205 -1.20 33.30 27.05
C LYS A 205 -2.27 33.34 28.14
N SER A 206 -2.44 32.28 28.92
CA SER A 206 -2.91 32.39 30.31
C SER A 206 -2.48 31.19 31.13
N TYR A 207 -1.74 31.55 32.18
CA TYR A 207 -1.21 30.80 33.28
C TYR A 207 -2.25 29.91 33.99
N THR A 208 -1.81 28.77 34.51
CA THR A 208 -1.60 28.64 35.97
C THR A 208 -0.69 27.45 36.27
N ARG A 209 0.44 27.80 36.87
CA ARG A 209 1.38 26.95 37.59
C ARG A 209 0.88 26.91 39.03
N LEU A 210 0.60 25.73 39.58
CA LEU A 210 0.58 25.45 41.02
C LEU A 210 1.34 24.12 41.18
N HIS A 211 2.63 24.18 41.52
CA HIS A 211 3.16 24.02 42.89
C HIS A 211 2.86 22.65 43.50
N ASN A 212 3.91 21.81 43.45
CA ASN A 212 4.50 21.03 44.54
C ASN A 212 3.63 20.80 45.80
N GLU A 213 3.46 19.54 46.21
CA GLU A 213 3.95 19.03 47.51
C GLU A 213 3.58 17.55 47.71
N ASN A 214 4.59 16.79 48.18
CA ASN A 214 4.60 15.49 48.86
C ASN A 214 4.32 14.20 48.06
#